data_AF-A0A0N4U609-F1
#
_entry.id   AF-A0A0N4U609-F1
#
_cell.length_a   1.000
_cell.length_b   1.000
_cell.length_c   1.000
_cell.angle_alpha   90.00
_cell.angle_beta   90.00
_cell.angle_gamma   90.00
#
_symmetry.space_group_name_H-M   'P 1'
#
loop_
_entity.id
_entity.type
_entity.pdbx_description
1 polymer ?
#
loop_
_entity_poly.entity_id
_entity_poly.type
_entity_poly.pdbx_seq_one_letter_code
_entity_poly.pdbx_strand_id
1 'polypeptide(L)'
;MPKLPNFSLVYIAIPDAFGIAVVIFAVHISLAKMLAKKNNYTVDPGQELYAIGFTSVLSGFFPVFPPSCALGRTLVNIEAGSRTQVKLFF
;
A
#
# COMPACT_ATOMS: atom_id res chain seq x y z
N MET A 1 -9.89 -8.20 -18.13
CA MET A 1 -10.36 -6.99 -18.83
C MET A 1 -10.52 -5.88 -17.80
N PRO A 2 -10.01 -4.65 -18.03
CA PRO A 2 -10.33 -3.51 -17.17
C PRO A 2 -11.85 -3.34 -17.12
N LYS A 3 -12.40 -3.13 -15.94
CA LYS A 3 -13.83 -2.90 -15.73
C LYS A 3 -13.97 -1.59 -14.97
N LEU A 4 -14.79 -0.69 -15.48
CA LEU A 4 -15.05 0.55 -14.78
C LEU A 4 -15.77 0.25 -13.45
N PRO A 5 -15.38 0.90 -12.34
CA PRO A 5 -16.09 0.76 -11.08
C PRO A 5 -17.53 1.26 -11.25
N ASN A 6 -18.48 0.54 -10.66
CA ASN A 6 -19.87 0.99 -10.64
C ASN A 6 -19.97 2.17 -9.67
N PHE A 7 -20.10 3.38 -10.20
CA PHE A 7 -20.18 4.61 -9.41
C PHE A 7 -21.38 4.65 -8.46
N SER A 8 -22.44 3.88 -8.73
CA SER A 8 -23.57 3.73 -7.81
C SER A 8 -23.21 2.93 -6.55
N LEU A 9 -22.15 2.12 -6.55
CA LEU A 9 -21.70 1.43 -5.34
C LEU A 9 -20.71 2.26 -4.53
N VAL A 10 -20.06 3.24 -5.16
CA VAL A 10 -19.04 4.07 -4.51
C VAL A 10 -19.62 4.81 -3.32
N TYR A 11 -20.81 5.43 -3.45
CA TYR A 11 -21.40 6.20 -2.34
C TYR A 11 -21.71 5.34 -1.11
N ILE A 12 -22.11 4.08 -1.33
CA ILE A 12 -22.41 3.12 -0.27
C ILE A 12 -21.12 2.62 0.38
N ALA A 13 -20.08 2.41 -0.42
CA ALA A 13 -18.82 1.84 0.02
C ALA A 13 -17.87 2.84 0.69
N ILE A 14 -18.07 4.15 0.54
CA ILE A 14 -17.21 5.20 1.15
C ILE A 14 -16.97 4.99 2.66
N PRO A 15 -18.00 4.82 3.52
CA PRO A 15 -17.77 4.66 4.97
C PRO A 15 -16.91 3.42 5.29
N ASP A 16 -17.18 2.29 4.65
CA ASP A 16 -16.42 1.06 4.85
C ASP A 16 -14.99 1.19 4.29
N ALA A 17 -14.86 1.78 3.10
CA ALA A 17 -13.58 2.03 2.44
C ALA A 17 -12.70 2.99 3.25
N PHE A 18 -13.29 3.98 3.94
CA PHE A 18 -12.55 4.88 4.82
C PHE A 18 -11.92 4.12 5.99
N GLY A 19 -12.69 3.24 6.66
CA GLY A 19 -12.16 2.39 7.72
C GLY A 19 -11.02 1.50 7.24
N ILE A 20 -11.20 0.86 6.08
CA ILE A 20 -10.18 0.02 5.43
C ILE A 20 -8.93 0.85 5.08
N ALA A 21 -9.09 2.04 4.51
CA ALA A 21 -7.99 2.92 4.12
C ALA A 21 -7.15 3.35 5.33
N VAL A 22 -7.79 3.68 6.45
CA VAL A 22 -7.09 4.04 7.70
C VAL A 22 -6.26 2.87 8.21
N VAL A 23 -6.82 1.65 8.23
CA VAL A 23 -6.10 0.44 8.66
C VAL A 23 -4.93 0.13 7.72
N ILE A 24 -5.17 0.17 6.41
CA ILE A 24 -4.13 -0.06 5.39
C ILE A 24 -2.99 0.95 5.55
N PHE A 25 -3.31 2.24 5.69
CA PHE A 25 -2.30 3.28 5.88
C PHE A 25 -1.53 3.12 7.18
N ALA A 26 -2.21 2.79 8.29
CA ALA A 26 -1.58 2.57 9.59
C ALA A 26 -0.60 1.39 9.56
N VAL A 27 -0.96 0.28 8.91
CA VAL A 27 -0.09 -0.89 8.73
C VAL A 27 1.10 -0.55 7.82
N HIS A 28 0.84 0.15 6.71
CA HIS A 28 1.86 0.56 5.74
C HIS A 28 2.90 1.48 6.37
N ILE A 29 2.48 2.54 7.06
CA ILE A 29 3.41 3.49 7.69
C ILE A 29 4.20 2.85 8.84
N SER A 30 3.59 1.91 9.57
CA SER A 30 4.28 1.16 10.63
C SER A 30 5.40 0.29 10.07
N LEU A 31 5.14 -0.42 8.95
CA LEU A 31 6.18 -1.16 8.23
C LEU A 31 7.26 -0.20 7.72
N ALA A 32 6.87 0.87 7.02
CA ALA A 32 7.81 1.81 6.44
C ALA A 32 8.75 2.39 7.51
N LYS A 33 8.22 2.84 8.65
CA LYS A 33 9.01 3.34 9.79
C LYS A 33 9.94 2.30 10.39
N MET A 34 9.49 1.06 10.55
CA MET A 34 10.34 -0.03 11.05
C MET A 34 11.52 -0.29 10.11
N LEU A 35 11.28 -0.28 8.79
CA LEU A 35 12.32 -0.47 7.78
C LEU A 35 13.26 0.73 7.68
N ALA A 36 12.74 1.95 7.84
CA ALA A 36 13.53 3.18 7.93
C ALA A 36 14.51 3.10 9.09
N LYS A 37 14.03 2.67 10.27
CA LYS A 37 14.87 2.45 11.46
C LYS A 37 15.92 1.36 11.23
N LYS A 38 15.57 0.26 10.54
CA LYS A 38 16.50 -0.85 10.25
C LYS A 38 17.60 -0.46 9.25
N ASN A 39 17.28 0.34 8.25
CA ASN A 39 18.19 0.68 7.15
C ASN A 39 18.75 2.12 7.25
N ASN A 40 18.48 2.83 8.35
CA ASN A 40 18.91 4.22 8.59
C ASN A 40 18.51 5.22 7.49
N TYR A 41 17.25 5.14 7.02
CA TYR A 41 16.67 6.16 6.15
C TYR A 41 15.44 6.83 6.79
N THR A 42 15.00 7.95 6.24
CA THR A 42 13.80 8.67 6.70
C THR A 42 12.60 8.32 5.82
N VAL A 43 11.41 8.24 6.43
CA VAL A 43 10.14 8.04 5.72
C VAL A 43 9.30 9.28 5.91
N ASP A 44 8.78 9.84 4.83
CA ASP A 44 7.78 10.91 4.85
C ASP A 44 6.36 10.27 4.81
N PRO A 45 5.59 10.31 5.90
CA PRO A 45 4.25 9.75 5.93
C PRO A 45 3.29 10.39 4.91
N GLY A 46 3.49 11.66 4.56
CA GLY A 46 2.66 12.34 3.57
C GLY A 46 2.88 11.76 2.18
N GLN A 47 4.14 11.57 1.79
CA GLN A 47 4.50 10.95 0.53
C GLN A 47 4.00 9.49 0.45
N GLU A 48 4.14 8.73 1.54
CA GLU A 48 3.62 7.36 1.61
C GLU A 48 2.09 7.32 1.48
N LEU A 49 1.36 8.30 2.06
CA LEU A 49 -0.09 8.42 1.93
C LEU A 49 -0.51 8.70 0.49
N TYR A 50 0.17 9.63 -0.19
CA TYR A 50 -0.09 9.91 -1.60
C TYR A 50 0.22 8.69 -2.47
N ALA A 51 1.33 7.98 -2.21
CA ALA A 51 1.71 6.80 -2.96
C ALA A 51 0.68 5.66 -2.83
N ILE A 52 0.25 5.34 -1.60
CA ILE A 52 -0.74 4.27 -1.37
C ILE A 52 -2.14 4.68 -1.87
N GLY A 53 -2.51 5.96 -1.73
CA GLY A 53 -3.77 6.49 -2.25
C GLY A 53 -3.82 6.39 -3.77
N PHE A 54 -2.76 6.83 -4.46
CA PHE A 54 -2.65 6.72 -5.91
C PHE A 54 -2.70 5.26 -6.39
N THR A 55 -1.96 4.37 -5.72
CA THR A 55 -1.97 2.94 -6.03
C THR A 55 -3.36 2.33 -5.82
N SER A 56 -4.08 2.73 -4.77
CA SER A 56 -5.44 2.26 -4.50
C SER A 56 -6.43 2.74 -5.57
N VAL A 57 -6.35 4.01 -5.98
CA VAL A 57 -7.18 4.54 -7.08
C VAL A 57 -6.90 3.81 -8.39
N LEU A 58 -5.63 3.60 -8.73
CA LEU A 58 -5.25 2.83 -9.92
C LEU A 58 -5.75 1.39 -9.87
N SER A 59 -5.67 0.74 -8.70
CA SER A 59 -6.15 -0.64 -8.53
C SER A 59 -7.65 -0.78 -8.77
N GLY A 60 -8.44 0.26 -8.48
CA GLY A 60 -9.90 0.26 -8.66
C GLY A 60 -10.37 0.19 -10.11
N PHE A 61 -9.50 0.45 -11.09
CA PHE A 61 -9.80 0.27 -12.52
C PHE A 61 -9.61 -1.18 -13.00
N PHE A 62 -8.97 -1.99 -12.16
CA PHE A 62 -8.75 -3.41 -12.40
C PHE A 62 -9.60 -4.22 -11.43
N PRO A 63 -10.00 -5.45 -11.78
CA PRO A 63 -10.72 -6.34 -10.87
C PRO A 63 -9.76 -6.92 -9.81
N VAL A 64 -9.21 -6.06 -8.95
CA VAL A 64 -8.23 -6.40 -7.90
C VAL A 64 -8.73 -5.87 -6.56
N PHE A 65 -8.44 -6.61 -5.48
CA PHE A 65 -8.66 -6.11 -4.12
C PHE A 65 -7.76 -4.90 -3.83
N PRO A 66 -8.15 -4.01 -2.89
CA PRO A 66 -7.31 -2.88 -2.52
C PRO A 66 -5.91 -3.36 -2.12
N PRO A 67 -4.85 -2.71 -2.64
CA PRO A 67 -3.48 -3.13 -2.40
C PRO A 67 -3.20 -3.01 -0.90
N SER A 68 -2.78 -4.13 -0.30
CA SER A 68 -2.31 -4.17 1.08
C SER A 68 -0.80 -4.38 1.09
N CYS A 69 -0.17 -3.90 2.17
CA CYS A 69 1.26 -4.05 2.35
C CYS A 69 1.60 -5.52 2.66
N ALA A 70 2.43 -6.16 1.84
CA ALA A 70 2.82 -7.56 2.03
C ALA A 70 3.93 -7.66 3.11
N LEU A 71 3.56 -7.46 4.38
CA LEU A 71 4.47 -7.43 5.54
C LEU A 71 5.50 -8.57 5.52
N GLY A 72 5.03 -9.82 5.37
CA GLY A 72 5.89 -11.00 5.36
C GLY A 72 6.87 -11.03 4.19
N ARG A 73 6.43 -10.68 2.97
CA ARG A 73 7.31 -10.65 1.80
C ARG A 73 8.36 -9.55 1.92
N THR A 74 7.97 -8.36 2.39
CA THR A 74 8.89 -7.24 2.55
C THR A 74 9.95 -7.55 3.62
N LEU A 75 9.54 -8.11 4.75
CA LEU A 75 10.47 -8.51 5.81
C LEU A 75 11.46 -9.58 5.34
N VAL A 76 10.96 -10.66 4.74
CA VAL A 76 11.81 -11.75 4.21
C VAL A 76 12.75 -11.24 3.14
N ASN A 77 12.31 -10.37 2.23
CA ASN A 77 13.17 -9.81 1.18
C ASN A 77 14.31 -8.94 1.76
N ILE A 78 14.01 -8.18 2.81
CA ILE A 78 15.00 -7.35 3.50
C ILE A 78 15.96 -8.20 4.34
N GLU A 79 15.48 -9.27 4.95
CA GLU A 79 16.32 -10.28 5.62
C GLU A 79 17.20 -11.04 4.63
N ALA A 80 16.72 -11.28 3.41
CA ALA A 80 17.52 -11.80 2.29
C ALA A 80 18.51 -10.76 1.72
N GLY A 81 18.73 -9.63 2.40
CA GLY A 81 19.70 -8.62 2.03
C GLY A 81 19.27 -7.71 0.88
N SER A 82 17.97 -7.58 0.61
CA SER A 82 17.48 -6.55 -0.32
C SER A 82 17.73 -5.15 0.24
N ARG A 83 18.46 -4.33 -0.52
CA ARG A 83 18.72 -2.92 -0.19
C ARG A 83 18.00 -1.94 -1.11
N THR A 84 17.34 -2.44 -2.15
CA THR A 84 16.72 -1.61 -3.19
C THR A 84 15.34 -2.15 -3.56
N GLN A 85 14.47 -1.27 -4.06
CA GLN A 85 13.14 -1.64 -4.56
C GLN A 85 13.18 -2.49 -5.84
N VAL A 86 14.35 -2.66 -6.46
CA VAL A 86 14.51 -3.46 -7.68
C VAL A 86 14.17 -4.92 -7.43
N LYS A 87 14.47 -5.46 -6.23
CA LYS A 87 14.06 -6.82 -5.85
C LYS A 87 12.55 -6.97 -5.60
N LEU A 88 11.74 -5.95 -5.88
CA LEU A 88 10.29 -6.09 -5.93
C LEU A 88 9.82 -6.53 -7.33
N PHE A 89 10.61 -6.23 -8.38
CA PHE A 89 10.28 -6.58 -9.76
C PHE A 89 10.68 -8.00 -10.14
N PHE A 90 11.62 -8.60 -9.41
CA PHE A 90 12.13 -9.97 -9.60
C PHE A 90 11.87 -10.80 -8.34
#